data_AF-A0AAV0E3C1-F1
#
_entry.id   AF-A0AAV0E3C1-F1
#
_cell.length_a   1.000
_cell.length_b   1.000
_cell.length_c   1.000
_cell.angle_alpha   90.00
_cell.angle_beta   90.00
_cell.angle_gamma   90.00
#
_symmetry.space_group_name_H-M   'P 1'
#
loop_
_entity.id
_entity.type
_entity.pdbx_description
1 polymer ?
#
loop_
_entity_poly.entity_id
_entity_poly.type
_entity_poly.pdbx_seq_one_letter_code
_entity_poly.pdbx_strand_id
1 'polypeptide(L)'
;MWDPNGVGDLPECMRICFWELDNITNDIVRHICEHKGWNDNSALPCLRRAWADFCKALLVEAKWESISYTPTLRKYLENGWISSSGPLLVLQLLLGAAHDFSEVMDFIQKRRDLVYNTSLMIRLCNDLGTSAAEMERGDVPSSIQCYMKEEGVTEDVAREHIRNMVHDAWTKINNHCLNTKPSSSSMRMLVKCVTNVARVSHFVYQNGDGYGVQDGKTRDDIISYLIEPISLH
;
A
#
# COMPACT_ATOMS: atom_id res chain seq x y z
N MET A 1 2.92 -11.61 16.51
CA MET A 1 3.85 -10.98 17.47
C MET A 1 5.12 -10.69 16.70
N TRP A 2 5.75 -9.53 16.88
CA TRP A 2 7.06 -9.24 16.29
C TRP A 2 8.10 -9.78 17.28
N ASP A 3 8.50 -11.04 17.09
CA ASP A 3 9.32 -11.79 18.03
C ASP A 3 10.55 -12.38 17.31
N PRO A 4 11.79 -12.00 17.71
CA PRO A 4 13.00 -12.53 17.10
C PRO A 4 13.31 -13.99 17.46
N ASN A 5 12.62 -14.57 18.46
CA ASN A 5 12.97 -15.89 19.00
C ASN A 5 12.84 -17.06 18.00
N GLY A 6 12.13 -16.87 16.88
CA GLY A 6 11.99 -17.88 15.81
C GLY A 6 12.86 -17.62 14.57
N VAL A 7 13.64 -16.53 14.54
CA VAL A 7 14.41 -16.14 13.35
C VAL A 7 15.57 -17.11 13.10
N GLY A 8 16.13 -17.71 14.16
CA GLY A 8 17.23 -18.68 14.04
C GLY A 8 16.90 -19.90 13.16
N ASP A 9 15.62 -20.28 13.09
CA ASP A 9 15.15 -21.46 12.35
C ASP A 9 14.88 -21.16 10.86
N LEU A 10 14.96 -19.91 10.43
CA LEU A 10 14.70 -19.51 9.05
C LEU A 10 15.93 -19.72 8.14
N PRO A 11 15.72 -19.90 6.81
CA PRO A 11 16.80 -19.84 5.82
C PRO A 11 17.62 -18.55 5.92
N GLU A 12 18.90 -18.60 5.58
CA GLU A 12 19.83 -17.49 5.75
C GLU A 12 19.36 -16.19 5.10
N CYS A 13 18.88 -16.24 3.86
CA CYS A 13 18.37 -15.07 3.16
C CYS A 13 17.18 -14.42 3.90
N MET A 14 16.27 -15.21 4.47
CA MET A 14 15.12 -14.71 5.23
C MET A 14 15.54 -14.09 6.56
N ARG A 15 16.57 -14.65 7.22
CA ARG A 15 17.13 -14.06 8.44
C ARG A 15 17.71 -12.67 8.17
N ILE A 16 18.48 -12.52 7.09
CA ILE A 16 19.04 -11.23 6.68
C ILE A 16 17.91 -10.23 6.44
N CYS A 17 16.91 -10.59 5.63
CA CYS A 17 15.77 -9.71 5.37
C CYS A 17 15.02 -9.30 6.65
N PHE A 18 14.82 -10.24 7.59
CA PHE A 18 14.15 -9.93 8.86
C PHE A 18 14.94 -8.92 9.68
N TRP A 19 16.26 -9.12 9.84
CA TRP A 19 17.08 -8.23 10.65
C TRP A 19 17.22 -6.84 10.02
N GLU A 20 17.38 -6.74 8.70
CA GLU A 20 17.37 -5.46 8.00
C GLU A 20 16.03 -4.72 8.20
N LEU A 21 14.92 -5.44 8.09
CA LEU A 21 13.59 -4.87 8.31
C LEU A 21 13.40 -4.39 9.76
N ASP A 22 13.86 -5.16 10.76
CA ASP A 22 13.81 -4.75 12.16
C ASP A 22 14.68 -3.51 12.40
N ASN A 23 15.92 -3.51 11.93
CA ASN A 23 16.84 -2.40 12.09
C ASN A 23 16.27 -1.11 11.47
N ILE A 24 15.84 -1.16 10.21
CA ILE A 24 15.22 -0.01 9.52
C ILE A 24 13.96 0.47 10.27
N THR A 25 13.14 -0.46 10.78
CA THR A 25 11.93 -0.10 11.55
C THR A 25 12.29 0.63 12.84
N ASN A 26 13.31 0.17 13.58
CA ASN A 26 13.80 0.84 14.77
C ASN A 26 14.38 2.22 14.43
N ASP A 27 15.18 2.31 13.37
CA ASP A 27 15.83 3.56 12.94
C ASP A 27 14.82 4.61 12.49
N ILE A 28 13.79 4.23 11.72
CA ILE A 28 12.71 5.15 11.32
C ILE A 28 12.07 5.78 12.55
N VAL A 29 11.69 4.97 13.54
CA VAL A 29 11.01 5.48 14.74
C VAL A 29 11.95 6.34 15.57
N ARG A 30 13.21 5.89 15.76
CA ARG A 30 14.24 6.66 16.45
C ARG A 30 14.43 8.03 15.81
N HIS A 31 14.59 8.09 14.48
CA HIS A 31 14.76 9.35 13.76
C HIS A 31 13.53 10.27 13.88
N ILE A 32 12.31 9.73 13.82
CA ILE A 32 11.10 10.53 14.03
C ILE A 32 11.07 11.11 15.44
N CYS A 33 11.37 10.30 16.45
CA CYS A 33 11.40 10.76 17.84
C CYS A 33 12.48 11.82 18.08
N GLU A 34 13.68 11.64 17.53
CA GLU A 34 14.78 12.62 17.62
C GLU A 34 14.43 13.95 16.95
N HIS A 35 13.92 13.92 15.71
CA HIS A 35 13.67 15.14 14.93
C HIS A 35 12.44 15.91 15.39
N LYS A 36 11.41 15.21 15.88
CA LYS A 36 10.16 15.83 16.32
C LYS A 36 10.03 15.99 17.83
N GLY A 37 11.00 15.49 18.60
CA GLY A 37 10.93 15.46 20.06
C GLY A 37 9.77 14.61 20.58
N TRP A 38 9.39 13.53 19.88
CA TRP A 38 8.34 12.63 20.34
C TRP A 38 8.86 11.76 21.49
N ASN A 39 8.22 11.88 22.65
CA ASN A 39 8.52 11.06 23.82
C ASN A 39 7.59 9.83 23.92
N ASP A 40 6.88 9.48 22.84
CA ASP A 40 5.89 8.41 22.83
C ASP A 40 6.51 7.07 22.38
N ASN A 41 6.56 6.10 23.29
CA ASN A 41 7.07 4.76 23.04
C ASN A 41 6.11 3.86 22.24
N SER A 42 4.96 4.38 21.80
CA SER A 42 3.90 3.62 21.09
C SER A 42 4.11 3.53 19.58
N ALA A 43 4.92 4.42 19.00
CA ALA A 43 5.18 4.45 17.55
C ALA A 43 5.83 3.13 17.06
N LEU A 44 6.85 2.63 17.77
CA LEU A 44 7.54 1.39 17.41
C LEU A 44 6.63 0.14 17.50
N PRO A 45 5.91 -0.11 18.61
CA PRO A 45 4.92 -1.18 18.68
C PRO A 45 3.83 -1.06 17.59
N CYS A 46 3.41 0.15 17.24
CA CYS A 46 2.41 0.38 16.19
C CYS A 46 2.96 -0.02 14.81
N LEU A 47 4.15 0.45 14.44
CA LEU A 47 4.77 0.14 13.16
C LEU A 47 5.12 -1.34 13.02
N ARG A 48 5.65 -1.98 14.07
CA ARG A 48 5.90 -3.44 14.10
C ARG A 48 4.62 -4.24 13.92
N ARG A 49 3.49 -3.78 14.47
CA ARG A 49 2.19 -4.42 14.26
C ARG A 49 1.74 -4.31 12.81
N ALA A 50 1.88 -3.13 12.19
CA ALA A 50 1.53 -2.94 10.79
C ALA A 50 2.37 -3.85 9.87
N TRP A 51 3.68 -3.97 10.10
CA TRP A 51 4.52 -4.93 9.38
C TRP A 51 4.07 -6.38 9.60
N ALA A 52 3.78 -6.77 10.84
CA ALA A 52 3.30 -8.11 11.12
C ALA A 52 1.97 -8.42 10.43
N ASP A 53 1.06 -7.46 10.33
CA ASP A 53 -0.22 -7.64 9.65
C ASP A 53 -0.05 -7.71 8.13
N PHE A 54 0.85 -6.91 7.56
CA PHE A 54 1.28 -7.02 6.16
C PHE A 54 1.85 -8.41 5.83
N CYS A 55 2.82 -8.90 6.61
CA CYS A 55 3.42 -10.22 6.39
C CYS A 55 2.41 -11.36 6.55
N LYS A 56 1.45 -11.25 7.47
CA LYS A 56 0.36 -12.23 7.59
C LYS A 56 -0.54 -12.22 6.36
N ALA A 57 -0.83 -11.05 5.78
CA ALA A 57 -1.65 -10.94 4.58
C ALA A 57 -0.92 -11.55 3.36
N LEU A 58 0.38 -11.34 3.22
CA LEU A 58 1.21 -12.03 2.22
C LEU A 58 1.22 -13.55 2.44
N LEU A 59 1.30 -14.01 3.70
CA LEU A 59 1.23 -15.45 4.00
C LEU A 59 -0.13 -16.07 3.61
N VAL A 60 -1.23 -15.32 3.69
CA VAL A 60 -2.54 -15.79 3.20
C VAL A 60 -2.50 -15.99 1.68
N GLU A 61 -1.91 -15.05 0.94
CA GLU A 61 -1.74 -15.17 -0.52
C GLU A 61 -0.84 -16.35 -0.89
N ALA A 62 0.33 -16.49 -0.26
CA ALA A 62 1.23 -17.62 -0.48
C ALA A 62 0.56 -18.97 -0.19
N LYS A 63 -0.33 -19.04 0.82
CA LYS A 63 -1.13 -20.24 1.09
C LYS A 63 -2.11 -20.53 -0.04
N TRP A 64 -2.82 -19.52 -0.54
CA TRP A 64 -3.71 -19.69 -1.70
C TRP A 64 -2.95 -20.19 -2.93
N GLU A 65 -1.76 -19.65 -3.20
CA GLU A 65 -0.86 -20.09 -4.26
C GLU A 65 -0.52 -21.57 -4.13
N SER A 66 -0.05 -21.97 -2.94
CA SER A 66 0.47 -23.32 -2.67
C SER A 66 -0.54 -24.44 -2.89
N ILE A 67 -1.83 -24.12 -2.84
CA ILE A 67 -2.93 -25.07 -3.07
C ILE A 67 -3.76 -24.73 -4.33
N SER A 68 -3.28 -23.80 -5.15
CA SER A 68 -3.95 -23.29 -6.36
C SER A 68 -5.41 -22.85 -6.11
N TYR A 69 -5.66 -22.27 -4.93
CA TYR A 69 -6.98 -21.77 -4.56
C TYR A 69 -7.19 -20.36 -5.10
N THR A 70 -8.26 -20.17 -5.87
CA THR A 70 -8.73 -18.85 -6.26
C THR A 70 -9.90 -18.45 -5.34
N PRO A 71 -9.73 -17.41 -4.52
CA PRO A 71 -10.82 -16.86 -3.71
C PRO A 71 -11.89 -16.15 -4.57
N THR A 72 -13.03 -15.82 -3.96
CA THR A 72 -13.94 -14.81 -4.53
C THR A 72 -13.27 -13.43 -4.52
N LEU A 73 -13.70 -12.52 -5.39
CA LEU A 73 -13.16 -11.15 -5.45
C LEU A 73 -13.26 -10.46 -4.10
N ARG A 74 -14.41 -10.58 -3.41
CA ARG A 74 -14.56 -10.01 -2.07
C ARG A 74 -13.54 -10.59 -1.08
N LYS A 75 -13.37 -11.91 -1.06
CA LYS A 75 -12.44 -12.57 -0.13
C LYS A 75 -10.98 -12.21 -0.43
N TYR A 76 -10.63 -12.10 -1.71
CA TYR A 76 -9.36 -11.59 -2.17
C TYR A 76 -9.13 -10.18 -1.63
N LEU A 77 -10.04 -9.25 -1.89
CA LEU A 77 -9.88 -7.84 -1.52
C LEU A 77 -9.89 -7.60 -0.01
N GLU A 78 -10.59 -8.41 0.79
CA GLU A 78 -10.53 -8.37 2.26
C GLU A 78 -9.10 -8.57 2.80
N ASN A 79 -8.27 -9.33 2.09
CA ASN A 79 -6.83 -9.50 2.37
C ASN A 79 -5.97 -8.51 1.55
N GLY A 80 -6.35 -8.30 0.29
CA GLY A 80 -5.61 -7.59 -0.75
C GLY A 80 -5.31 -6.13 -0.43
N TRP A 81 -6.20 -5.45 0.30
CA TRP A 81 -5.95 -4.07 0.75
C TRP A 81 -4.87 -3.99 1.84
N ILE A 82 -4.60 -5.08 2.57
CA ILE A 82 -3.50 -5.14 3.55
C ILE A 82 -2.22 -5.57 2.85
N SER A 83 -2.27 -6.64 2.05
CA SER A 83 -1.12 -7.15 1.29
C SER A 83 -0.63 -6.20 0.20
N SER A 84 -1.39 -5.18 -0.17
CA SER A 84 -0.92 -4.10 -1.04
C SER A 84 0.08 -3.14 -0.37
N SER A 85 0.39 -3.36 0.92
CA SER A 85 1.17 -2.48 1.80
C SER A 85 0.52 -1.13 2.12
N GLY A 86 -0.68 -0.84 1.61
CA GLY A 86 -1.33 0.45 1.76
C GLY A 86 -1.45 0.96 3.20
N PRO A 87 -1.96 0.16 4.17
CA PRO A 87 -2.11 0.61 5.55
C PRO A 87 -0.77 0.90 6.22
N LEU A 88 0.26 0.11 5.87
CA LEU A 88 1.62 0.27 6.35
C LEU A 88 2.26 1.56 5.83
N LEU A 89 2.19 1.79 4.51
CA LEU A 89 2.70 3.01 3.89
C LEU A 89 2.02 4.26 4.43
N VAL A 90 0.69 4.21 4.61
CA VAL A 90 -0.08 5.30 5.23
C VAL A 90 0.36 5.54 6.66
N LEU A 91 0.57 4.50 7.48
CA LEU A 91 1.06 4.68 8.85
C LEU A 91 2.45 5.35 8.86
N GLN A 92 3.39 4.88 8.05
CA GLN A 92 4.74 5.47 7.96
C GLN A 92 4.69 6.94 7.54
N LEU A 93 3.87 7.26 6.54
CA LEU A 93 3.61 8.62 6.09
C LEU A 93 3.06 9.49 7.24
N LEU A 94 2.07 9.00 7.99
CA LEU A 94 1.48 9.73 9.10
C LEU A 94 2.49 9.96 10.23
N LEU A 95 3.29 8.95 10.59
CA LEU A 95 4.37 9.13 11.58
C LEU A 95 5.38 10.20 11.12
N GLY A 96 5.70 10.22 9.83
CA GLY A 96 6.56 11.23 9.20
C GLY A 96 5.96 12.64 9.10
N ALA A 97 4.64 12.77 8.97
CA ALA A 97 3.98 14.05 8.69
C ALA A 97 3.22 14.68 9.88
N ALA A 98 2.69 13.88 10.80
CA ALA A 98 1.87 14.37 11.92
C ALA A 98 2.70 15.14 12.96
N HIS A 99 2.05 15.97 13.76
CA HIS A 99 2.68 16.71 14.85
C HIS A 99 3.13 15.80 15.99
N ASP A 100 2.29 14.84 16.38
CA ASP A 100 2.53 13.87 17.45
C ASP A 100 1.80 12.55 17.18
N PHE A 101 2.08 11.54 18.00
CA PHE A 101 1.47 10.22 17.86
C PHE A 101 -0.06 10.21 18.10
N SER A 102 -0.57 11.12 18.93
CA SER A 102 -2.02 11.26 19.16
C SER A 102 -2.74 11.66 17.88
N GLU A 103 -2.16 12.59 17.12
CA GLU A 103 -2.70 13.00 15.82
C GLU A 103 -2.72 11.86 14.79
N VAL A 104 -1.69 11.00 14.80
CA VAL A 104 -1.65 9.78 13.96
C VAL A 104 -2.81 8.85 14.31
N MET A 105 -3.03 8.58 15.60
CA MET A 105 -4.09 7.70 16.06
C MET A 105 -5.47 8.28 15.80
N ASP A 106 -5.65 9.59 16.00
CA ASP A 106 -6.88 10.31 15.69
C ASP A 106 -7.22 10.21 14.20
N PHE A 107 -6.23 10.40 13.33
CA PHE A 107 -6.38 10.24 11.89
C PHE A 107 -6.86 8.83 11.55
N ILE A 108 -6.11 7.81 11.97
CA ILE A 108 -6.41 6.41 11.64
C ILE A 108 -7.80 6.04 12.15
N GLN A 109 -8.20 6.50 13.33
CA GLN A 109 -9.52 6.21 13.88
C GLN A 109 -10.66 6.91 13.13
N LYS A 110 -10.52 8.21 12.84
CA LYS A 110 -11.58 9.02 12.21
C LYS A 110 -11.63 8.93 10.69
N ARG A 111 -10.58 8.40 10.06
CA ARG A 111 -10.42 8.33 8.60
C ARG A 111 -10.11 6.92 8.10
N ARG A 112 -10.57 5.89 8.81
CA ARG A 112 -10.41 4.47 8.41
C ARG A 112 -10.83 4.21 6.97
N ASP A 113 -11.96 4.78 6.55
CA ASP A 113 -12.46 4.63 5.18
C ASP A 113 -11.51 5.25 4.14
N LEU A 114 -10.88 6.40 4.43
CA LEU A 114 -9.86 6.98 3.55
C LEU A 114 -8.63 6.08 3.44
N VAL A 115 -8.15 5.53 4.56
CA VAL A 115 -7.01 4.58 4.58
C VAL A 115 -7.36 3.32 3.78
N TYR A 116 -8.55 2.76 3.99
CA TYR A 116 -9.04 1.60 3.27
C TYR A 116 -9.11 1.85 1.76
N ASN A 117 -9.80 2.90 1.32
CA ASN A 117 -9.96 3.17 -0.12
C ASN A 117 -8.62 3.51 -0.79
N THR A 118 -7.71 4.19 -0.08
CA THR A 118 -6.33 4.43 -0.58
C THR A 118 -5.56 3.12 -0.73
N SER A 119 -5.71 2.19 0.20
CA SER A 119 -5.05 0.88 0.15
C SER A 119 -5.64 -0.03 -0.92
N LEU A 120 -6.96 0.06 -1.12
CA LEU A 120 -7.67 -0.60 -2.21
C LEU A 120 -7.24 -0.04 -3.57
N MET A 121 -7.04 1.28 -3.69
CA MET A 121 -6.48 1.91 -4.89
C MET A 121 -5.11 1.34 -5.24
N ILE A 122 -4.20 1.18 -4.27
CA ILE A 122 -2.90 0.55 -4.50
C ILE A 122 -3.09 -0.85 -5.09
N ARG A 123 -3.93 -1.68 -4.44
CA ARG A 123 -4.20 -3.06 -4.87
C ARG A 123 -4.75 -3.12 -6.30
N LEU A 124 -5.84 -2.42 -6.56
CA LEU A 124 -6.54 -2.52 -7.85
C LEU A 124 -5.72 -1.93 -9.01
N CYS A 125 -4.99 -0.83 -8.77
CA CYS A 125 -4.09 -0.27 -9.77
C CYS A 125 -2.92 -1.20 -10.08
N ASN A 126 -2.32 -1.81 -9.05
CA ASN A 126 -1.28 -2.81 -9.22
C ASN A 126 -1.80 -3.98 -10.06
N ASP A 127 -2.86 -4.65 -9.63
CA ASP A 127 -3.45 -5.79 -10.36
C ASP A 127 -3.78 -5.45 -11.82
N LEU A 128 -4.35 -4.27 -12.11
CA LEU A 128 -4.59 -3.82 -13.48
C LEU A 128 -3.30 -3.65 -14.30
N GLY A 129 -2.22 -3.19 -13.67
CA GLY A 129 -0.92 -2.93 -14.31
C GLY A 129 -0.03 -4.17 -14.45
N THR A 130 -0.21 -5.20 -13.61
CA THR A 130 0.70 -6.35 -13.51
C THR A 130 0.10 -7.69 -13.91
N SER A 131 -1.24 -7.82 -14.00
CA SER A 131 -1.93 -9.13 -14.13
C SER A 131 -1.41 -10.04 -15.23
N ALA A 132 -1.03 -9.50 -16.39
CA ALA A 132 -0.52 -10.30 -17.50
C ALA A 132 0.82 -10.96 -17.14
N ALA A 133 1.74 -10.20 -16.55
CA ALA A 133 3.06 -10.68 -16.17
C ALA A 133 3.01 -11.59 -14.92
N GLU A 134 2.04 -11.38 -14.04
CA GLU A 134 1.78 -12.26 -12.89
C GLU A 134 1.24 -13.62 -13.34
N MET A 135 0.34 -13.62 -14.33
CA MET A 135 -0.21 -14.84 -14.91
C MET A 135 0.86 -15.68 -15.63
N GLU A 136 1.80 -15.04 -16.33
CA GLU A 136 2.93 -15.74 -16.97
C GLU A 136 3.89 -16.39 -15.95
N ARG A 137 4.04 -15.77 -14.77
CA ARG A 137 4.86 -16.31 -13.67
C ARG A 137 4.16 -17.43 -12.89
N GLY A 138 2.84 -17.53 -13.01
CA GLY A 138 2.02 -18.46 -12.25
C GLY A 138 1.71 -17.97 -10.84
N ASP A 139 1.75 -16.66 -10.62
CA ASP A 139 1.49 -16.02 -9.32
C ASP A 139 0.03 -16.24 -8.86
N VAL A 140 -0.27 -15.85 -7.62
CA VAL A 140 -1.62 -15.85 -7.06
C VAL A 140 -2.60 -15.11 -7.97
N PRO A 141 -3.83 -15.62 -8.18
CA PRO A 141 -4.85 -14.92 -8.95
C PRO A 141 -5.07 -13.47 -8.48
N SER A 142 -4.89 -12.50 -9.38
CA SER A 142 -5.21 -11.09 -9.10
C SER A 142 -6.73 -10.88 -8.95
N SER A 143 -7.15 -9.66 -8.59
CA SER A 143 -8.57 -9.30 -8.57
C SER A 143 -9.29 -9.60 -9.90
N ILE A 144 -8.59 -9.49 -11.03
CA ILE A 144 -9.14 -9.79 -12.37
C ILE A 144 -9.48 -11.28 -12.47
N GLN A 145 -8.54 -12.17 -12.16
CA GLN A 145 -8.78 -13.63 -12.23
C GLN A 145 -9.80 -14.09 -11.17
N CYS A 146 -9.79 -13.48 -9.98
CA CYS A 146 -10.80 -13.77 -8.96
C CYS A 146 -12.21 -13.47 -9.48
N TYR A 147 -12.42 -12.31 -10.11
CA TYR A 147 -13.72 -11.92 -10.65
C TYR A 147 -14.12 -12.74 -11.88
N MET A 148 -13.19 -13.01 -12.80
CA MET A 148 -13.43 -13.89 -13.95
C MET A 148 -13.95 -15.27 -13.51
N LYS A 149 -13.33 -15.85 -12.47
CA LYS A 149 -13.73 -17.15 -11.95
C LYS A 149 -15.07 -17.12 -11.22
N GLU A 150 -15.31 -16.08 -10.42
CA GLU A 150 -16.54 -15.93 -9.62
C GLU A 150 -17.77 -15.75 -10.52
N GLU A 151 -17.68 -14.90 -11.54
CA GLU A 151 -18.82 -14.53 -12.40
C GLU A 151 -18.83 -15.27 -13.75
N GLY A 152 -17.78 -16.02 -14.08
CA GLY A 152 -17.68 -16.74 -15.36
C GLY A 152 -17.56 -15.82 -16.59
N VAL A 153 -16.95 -14.64 -16.41
CA VAL A 153 -16.85 -13.60 -17.45
C VAL A 153 -15.48 -13.57 -18.14
N THR A 154 -15.39 -12.88 -19.28
CA THR A 154 -14.12 -12.66 -19.98
C THR A 154 -13.21 -11.71 -19.23
N GLU A 155 -11.92 -11.72 -19.57
CA GLU A 155 -10.95 -10.80 -18.96
C GLU A 155 -11.32 -9.34 -19.20
N ASP A 156 -11.76 -8.96 -20.40
CA ASP A 156 -12.16 -7.57 -20.70
C ASP A 156 -13.27 -7.07 -19.78
N VAL A 157 -14.28 -7.92 -19.53
CA VAL A 157 -15.39 -7.60 -18.62
C VAL A 157 -14.89 -7.48 -17.18
N ALA A 158 -13.98 -8.37 -16.77
CA ALA A 158 -13.40 -8.31 -15.43
C ALA A 158 -12.52 -7.07 -15.22
N ARG A 159 -11.66 -6.74 -16.18
CA ARG A 159 -10.84 -5.51 -16.13
C ARG A 159 -11.72 -4.27 -16.05
N GLU A 160 -12.82 -4.25 -16.79
CA GLU A 160 -13.77 -3.14 -16.73
C GLU A 160 -14.48 -3.04 -15.37
N HIS A 161 -14.86 -4.18 -14.77
CA HIS A 161 -15.37 -4.20 -13.40
C HIS A 161 -14.36 -3.61 -12.41
N ILE A 162 -13.10 -4.03 -12.48
CA ILE A 162 -12.03 -3.53 -11.61
C ILE A 162 -11.77 -2.02 -11.82
N ARG A 163 -11.84 -1.50 -13.05
CA ARG A 163 -11.76 -0.04 -13.32
C ARG A 163 -12.92 0.73 -12.68
N ASN A 164 -14.12 0.18 -12.71
CA ASN A 164 -15.27 0.79 -12.02
C ASN A 164 -15.06 0.82 -10.50
N MET A 165 -14.49 -0.23 -9.91
CA MET A 165 -14.12 -0.23 -8.49
C MET A 165 -13.05 0.83 -8.16
N VAL A 166 -12.08 1.06 -9.05
CA VAL A 166 -11.11 2.15 -8.93
C VAL A 166 -11.81 3.52 -8.95
N HIS A 167 -12.76 3.73 -9.86
CA HIS A 167 -13.56 4.95 -9.91
C HIS A 167 -14.38 5.17 -8.63
N ASP A 168 -14.98 4.12 -8.08
CA ASP A 168 -15.74 4.19 -6.83
C ASP A 168 -14.84 4.51 -5.62
N ALA A 169 -13.66 3.91 -5.55
CA ALA A 169 -12.66 4.22 -4.53
C ALA A 169 -12.22 5.69 -4.62
N TRP A 170 -11.97 6.20 -5.83
CA TRP A 170 -11.68 7.62 -6.07
C TRP A 170 -12.81 8.53 -5.59
N THR A 171 -14.06 8.18 -5.89
CA THR A 171 -15.23 8.94 -5.46
C THR A 171 -15.27 9.05 -3.93
N LYS A 172 -15.01 7.97 -3.21
CA LYS A 172 -14.92 7.96 -1.74
C LYS A 172 -13.76 8.80 -1.22
N ILE A 173 -12.57 8.68 -1.79
CA ILE A 173 -11.39 9.49 -1.43
C ILE A 173 -11.67 10.99 -1.63
N ASN A 174 -12.27 11.36 -2.76
CA ASN A 174 -12.63 12.74 -3.07
C ASN A 174 -13.67 13.30 -2.10
N ASN A 175 -14.64 12.48 -1.68
CA ASN A 175 -15.60 12.88 -0.64
C ASN A 175 -14.92 13.20 0.69
N HIS A 176 -13.88 12.47 1.10
CA HIS A 176 -13.07 12.84 2.28
C HIS A 176 -12.37 14.19 2.09
N CYS A 177 -11.88 14.48 0.88
CA CYS A 177 -11.20 15.74 0.58
C CYS A 177 -12.15 16.96 0.58
N LEU A 178 -13.38 16.78 0.10
CA LEU A 178 -14.35 17.88 -0.13
C LEU A 178 -15.32 18.08 1.04
N ASN A 179 -15.82 16.99 1.61
CA ASN A 179 -16.97 17.04 2.53
C ASN A 179 -16.57 16.92 4.01
N THR A 180 -15.37 16.45 4.32
CA THR A 180 -14.86 16.56 5.68
C THR A 180 -14.15 17.89 5.83
N LYS A 181 -14.77 18.87 6.51
CA LYS A 181 -14.05 20.05 6.99
C LYS A 181 -13.06 19.57 8.05
N PRO A 182 -11.75 19.47 7.79
CA PRO A 182 -10.86 18.87 8.76
C PRO A 182 -10.70 19.86 9.91
N SER A 183 -10.75 19.35 11.14
CA SER A 183 -10.79 20.14 12.37
C SER A 183 -9.62 21.10 12.53
N SER A 184 -8.50 20.82 11.85
CA SER A 184 -7.28 21.63 11.89
C SER A 184 -6.60 21.72 10.51
N SER A 185 -5.66 22.66 10.37
CA SER A 185 -4.75 22.75 9.22
C SER A 185 -3.88 21.50 9.07
N SER A 186 -3.42 20.93 10.19
CA SER A 186 -2.63 19.70 10.21
C SER A 186 -3.43 18.51 9.66
N MET A 187 -4.69 18.32 10.09
CA MET A 187 -5.55 17.29 9.51
C MET A 187 -5.79 17.46 8.01
N ARG A 188 -5.94 18.71 7.53
CA ARG A 188 -6.04 18.98 6.08
C ARG A 188 -4.79 18.51 5.34
N MET A 189 -3.61 18.74 5.91
CA MET A 189 -2.35 18.30 5.32
C MET A 189 -2.27 16.76 5.29
N LEU A 190 -2.58 16.08 6.39
CA LEU A 190 -2.52 14.61 6.45
C LEU A 190 -3.51 13.96 5.46
N VAL A 191 -4.72 14.50 5.30
CA VAL A 191 -5.66 14.03 4.27
C VAL A 191 -5.05 14.17 2.88
N LYS A 192 -4.41 15.31 2.57
CA LYS A 192 -3.74 15.50 1.28
C LYS A 192 -2.59 14.51 1.07
N CYS A 193 -1.78 14.27 2.10
CA CYS A 193 -0.69 13.30 2.04
C CYS A 193 -1.22 11.90 1.72
N VAL A 194 -2.26 11.43 2.43
CA VAL A 194 -2.85 10.09 2.19
C VAL A 194 -3.50 10.02 0.81
N THR A 195 -4.21 11.05 0.37
CA THR A 195 -4.76 11.12 -1.00
C THR A 195 -3.67 11.07 -2.07
N ASN A 196 -2.50 11.67 -1.83
CA ASN A 196 -1.38 11.59 -2.76
C ASN A 196 -0.83 10.16 -2.90
N VAL A 197 -0.93 9.31 -1.88
CA VAL A 197 -0.57 7.88 -2.01
C VAL A 197 -1.44 7.20 -3.09
N ALA A 198 -2.75 7.48 -3.10
CA ALA A 198 -3.63 6.96 -4.17
C ALA A 198 -3.26 7.52 -5.55
N ARG A 199 -2.87 8.81 -5.63
CA ARG A 199 -2.39 9.43 -6.89
C ARG A 199 -1.12 8.77 -7.41
N VAL A 200 -0.14 8.54 -6.53
CA VAL A 200 1.12 7.87 -6.88
C VAL A 200 0.82 6.47 -7.40
N SER A 201 -0.05 5.73 -6.72
CA SER A 201 -0.44 4.37 -7.14
C SER A 201 -1.02 4.37 -8.55
N HIS A 202 -1.94 5.28 -8.83
CA HIS A 202 -2.52 5.43 -10.16
C HIS A 202 -1.46 5.82 -11.19
N PHE A 203 -0.63 6.82 -10.88
CA PHE A 203 0.43 7.30 -11.77
C PHE A 203 1.41 6.19 -12.15
N VAL A 204 1.86 5.41 -11.17
CA VAL A 204 2.83 4.33 -11.36
C VAL A 204 2.26 3.21 -12.23
N TYR A 205 0.96 2.91 -12.12
CA TYR A 205 0.36 1.78 -12.84
C TYR A 205 -0.49 2.14 -14.07
N GLN A 206 -0.69 3.42 -14.37
CA GLN A 206 -1.58 3.85 -15.48
C GLN A 206 -1.13 3.34 -16.86
N ASN A 207 0.16 3.04 -17.02
CA ASN A 207 0.78 2.58 -18.28
C ASN A 207 1.35 1.15 -18.17
N GLY A 208 0.82 0.32 -17.27
CA GLY A 208 1.36 -1.02 -16.97
C GLY A 208 2.19 -1.04 -15.68
N ASP A 209 3.11 -1.98 -15.54
CA ASP A 209 3.94 -2.10 -14.33
C ASP A 209 5.07 -1.06 -14.28
N GLY A 210 4.75 0.18 -13.92
CA GLY A 210 5.73 1.24 -13.76
C GLY A 210 6.54 1.19 -12.46
N TYR A 211 6.36 0.16 -11.62
CA TYR A 211 7.11 -0.03 -10.37
C TYR A 211 8.17 -1.13 -10.51
N GLY A 212 7.78 -2.29 -11.02
CA GLY A 212 8.65 -3.46 -11.20
C GLY A 212 9.48 -3.43 -12.48
N VAL A 213 9.00 -2.77 -13.55
CA VAL A 213 9.73 -2.66 -14.82
C VAL A 213 10.64 -1.44 -14.82
N GLN A 214 11.94 -1.67 -14.94
CA GLN A 214 12.98 -0.64 -14.80
C GLN A 214 13.05 0.34 -15.98
N ASP A 215 12.75 -0.12 -17.19
CA ASP A 215 12.94 0.64 -18.44
C ASP A 215 11.61 1.11 -19.06
N GLY A 216 10.61 1.39 -18.22
CA GLY A 216 9.28 1.85 -18.64
C GLY A 216 9.11 3.38 -18.63
N LYS A 217 7.88 3.82 -18.95
CA LYS A 217 7.50 5.25 -18.97
C LYS A 217 7.79 5.98 -17.65
N THR A 218 7.66 5.30 -16.51
CA THR A 218 7.96 5.88 -15.19
C THR A 218 9.41 6.33 -15.07
N ARG A 219 10.36 5.63 -15.70
CA ARG A 219 11.77 6.02 -15.73
C ARG A 219 11.95 7.35 -16.46
N ASP A 220 11.32 7.51 -17.62
CA ASP A 220 11.39 8.75 -18.40
C ASP A 220 10.79 9.92 -17.63
N ASP A 221 9.67 9.69 -16.94
CA ASP A 221 9.03 10.69 -16.09
C ASP A 221 9.91 11.07 -14.89
N ILE A 222 10.59 10.10 -14.25
CA ILE A 222 11.56 10.38 -13.16
C ILE A 222 12.72 11.24 -13.67
N ILE A 223 13.28 10.90 -14.83
CA ILE A 223 14.37 11.67 -15.43
C ILE A 223 13.91 13.11 -15.70
N SER A 224 12.76 13.28 -16.35
CA SER A 224 12.23 14.60 -16.69
C SER A 224 11.85 15.44 -15.46
N TYR A 225 11.29 14.84 -14.41
CA TYR A 225 10.76 15.60 -13.27
C TYR A 225 11.77 15.81 -12.14
N LEU A 226 12.74 14.91 -11.95
CA LEU A 226 13.64 14.92 -10.79
C LEU A 226 15.12 15.12 -11.14
N ILE A 227 15.52 14.86 -12.39
CA ILE A 227 16.93 14.90 -12.81
C ILE A 227 17.19 16.07 -13.76
N GLU A 228 16.37 16.23 -14.79
CA GLU A 228 16.55 17.24 -15.82
C GLU A 228 15.98 18.60 -15.36
N PRO A 229 16.80 19.67 -15.36
CA PRO A 229 16.30 21.00 -15.04
C PRO A 229 15.42 21.53 -16.18
N ILE A 230 14.40 22.31 -15.83
CA ILE A 230 13.58 23.02 -16.82
C ILE A 230 14.45 24.03 -17.55
N SER A 231 14.49 23.94 -18.88
CA SER A 231 15.16 24.93 -19.72
C SER A 231 14.45 26.29 -19.62
N LEU A 232 15.20 27.35 -19.35
CA LEU A 232 14.70 28.73 -19.20
C LEU A 232 14.94 29.59 -20.46
N HIS A 233 15.17 28.96 -21.61
CA HIS A 233 15.42 29.64 -22.87
C HIS A 233 14.15 30.28 -23.46
#